data_AF-A0A336N828-F1
#
_entry.id   AF-A0A336N828-F1
#
_cell.length_a   1.000
_cell.length_b   1.000
_cell.length_c   1.000
_cell.angle_alpha   90.00
_cell.angle_beta   90.00
_cell.angle_gamma   90.00
#
_symmetry.space_group_name_H-M   'P 1'
#
loop_
_entity.id
_entity.type
_entity.pdbx_description
1 polymer ?
#
loop_
_entity_poly.entity_id
_entity_poly.type
_entity_poly.pdbx_seq_one_letter_code
_entity_poly.pdbx_strand_id
1 'polypeptide(L)'
;MIRKQSDEVMQKTITKLESLLNSEEFKQENKAVVRFLNILTILYRTNPEGFALATESLQGRTRVYFARDEGTLLMAGNHTKPKQIPDTPYWVITNTNSGRKMLMLEGAMQSMHLPEELIEQVRSYFTAN
;
A
#
# COMPACT_ATOMS: atom_id res chain seq x y z
N MET A 1 -4.77 -1.78 28.01
CA MET A 1 -3.41 -1.90 27.44
C MET A 1 -3.45 -2.10 25.92
N ILE A 2 -4.25 -3.04 25.38
CA ILE A 2 -4.34 -3.32 23.93
C ILE A 2 -4.73 -2.10 23.08
N ARG A 3 -5.77 -1.33 23.48
CA ARG A 3 -6.19 -0.12 22.73
C ARG A 3 -5.12 0.97 22.63
N LYS A 4 -4.36 1.18 23.71
CA LYS A 4 -3.30 2.19 23.72
C LYS A 4 -2.17 1.83 22.74
N GLN A 5 -1.83 0.54 22.65
CA GLN A 5 -0.82 0.06 21.71
C GLN A 5 -1.28 0.17 20.25
N SER A 6 -2.56 -0.10 19.95
CA SER A 6 -3.10 0.10 18.61
C SER A 6 -3.08 1.58 18.19
N ASP A 7 -3.39 2.48 19.11
CA ASP A 7 -3.39 3.92 18.84
C ASP A 7 -1.96 4.44 18.57
N GLU A 8 -0.97 3.97 19.33
CA GLU A 8 0.45 4.32 19.13
C GLU A 8 0.97 3.82 17.76
N VAL A 9 0.60 2.61 17.34
CA VAL A 9 0.96 2.05 16.04
C VAL A 9 0.30 2.81 14.90
N MET A 10 -0.97 3.17 15.04
CA MET A 10 -1.70 3.99 14.07
C MET A 10 -1.04 5.37 13.93
N GLN A 11 -0.77 6.04 15.06
CA GLN A 11 -0.14 7.37 15.05
C GLN A 11 1.26 7.33 14.42
N LYS A 12 2.06 6.30 14.72
CA LYS A 12 3.37 6.08 14.07
C LYS A 12 3.22 5.94 12.54
N THR A 13 2.20 5.23 12.09
CA THR A 13 1.92 5.05 10.66
C THR A 13 1.56 6.37 9.99
N ILE A 14 0.66 7.15 10.60
CA ILE A 14 0.27 8.49 10.13
C ILE A 14 1.50 9.39 10.00
N THR A 15 2.30 9.53 11.06
CA THR A 15 3.50 10.38 11.05
C THR A 15 4.50 9.99 9.97
N LYS A 16 4.69 8.68 9.72
CA LYS A 16 5.61 8.21 8.67
C LYS A 16 5.06 8.48 7.26
N LEU A 17 3.77 8.31 7.04
CA LEU A 17 3.14 8.62 5.77
C LEU A 17 3.17 10.13 5.50
N GLU A 18 2.79 10.97 6.46
CA GLU A 18 2.87 12.43 6.31
C GLU A 18 4.30 12.89 6.02
N SER A 19 5.31 12.33 6.70
CA SER A 19 6.71 12.62 6.42
C SER A 19 7.11 12.22 5.00
N LEU A 20 6.60 11.09 4.48
CA LEU A 20 6.85 10.68 3.10
C LEU A 20 6.17 11.64 2.12
N LEU A 21 4.88 11.91 2.29
CA LEU A 21 4.09 12.76 1.39
C LEU A 21 4.63 14.20 1.35
N ASN A 22 5.24 14.68 2.43
CA ASN A 22 5.85 16.00 2.50
C ASN A 22 7.27 16.06 1.92
N SER A 23 7.92 14.91 1.69
CA SER A 23 9.29 14.86 1.15
C SER A 23 9.36 15.31 -0.31
N GLU A 24 10.43 16.02 -0.66
CA GLU A 24 10.69 16.45 -2.03
C GLU A 24 10.85 15.26 -2.98
N GLU A 25 11.53 14.20 -2.53
CA GLU A 25 11.73 12.97 -3.31
C GLU A 25 10.38 12.36 -3.73
N PHE A 26 9.42 12.27 -2.81
CA PHE A 26 8.11 11.71 -3.11
C PHE A 26 7.29 12.61 -4.06
N LYS A 27 7.35 13.93 -3.86
CA LYS A 27 6.65 14.91 -4.70
C LYS A 27 7.19 14.97 -6.13
N GLN A 28 8.49 14.77 -6.31
CA GLN A 28 9.17 14.84 -7.60
C GLN A 28 9.21 13.49 -8.35
N GLU A 29 8.96 12.36 -7.66
CA GLU A 29 8.86 11.06 -8.31
C GLU A 29 7.69 11.08 -9.30
N ASN A 30 7.94 10.81 -10.58
CA ASN A 30 6.92 10.85 -11.64
C ASN A 30 6.24 9.50 -11.89
N LYS A 31 6.83 8.40 -11.41
CA LYS A 31 6.33 7.04 -11.60
C LYS A 31 5.38 6.67 -10.47
N ALA A 32 4.09 6.58 -10.79
CA ALA A 32 3.06 6.13 -9.85
C ALA A 32 3.38 4.77 -9.19
N VAL A 33 4.06 3.85 -9.91
CA VAL A 33 4.47 2.57 -9.33
C VAL A 33 5.51 2.72 -8.21
N VAL A 34 6.40 3.72 -8.27
CA VAL A 34 7.40 3.95 -7.22
C VAL A 34 6.71 4.56 -5.99
N ARG A 35 5.86 5.58 -6.19
CA ARG A 35 5.05 6.14 -5.10
C ARG A 35 4.20 5.08 -4.40
N PHE A 36 3.59 4.18 -5.19
CA PHE A 36 2.81 3.05 -4.69
C PHE A 36 3.63 2.11 -3.79
N LEU A 37 4.82 1.71 -4.24
CA LEU A 37 5.69 0.83 -3.46
C LEU A 37 6.19 1.51 -2.17
N ASN A 38 6.54 2.80 -2.21
CA ASN A 38 7.00 3.53 -1.03
C ASN A 38 5.92 3.59 0.07
N ILE A 39 4.67 3.84 -0.31
CA ILE A 39 3.54 3.86 0.64
C ILE A 39 3.33 2.46 1.25
N LEU A 40 3.30 1.41 0.42
CA LEU A 40 3.14 0.03 0.90
C LEU A 40 4.26 -0.40 1.85
N THR A 41 5.51 0.00 1.58
CA THR A 41 6.65 -0.24 2.47
C THR A 41 6.41 0.39 3.84
N ILE A 42 5.92 1.64 3.91
CA ILE A 42 5.61 2.29 5.19
C ILE A 42 4.50 1.55 5.92
N LEU A 43 3.38 1.25 5.25
CA LEU A 43 2.25 0.54 5.86
C LEU A 43 2.70 -0.78 6.51
N TYR A 44 3.50 -1.58 5.81
CA TYR A 44 4.04 -2.81 6.38
C TYR A 44 5.00 -2.54 7.54
N ARG A 45 5.99 -1.64 7.37
CA ARG A 45 7.05 -1.44 8.38
C ARG A 45 6.55 -0.83 9.68
N THR A 46 5.45 -0.09 9.66
CA THR A 46 4.86 0.51 10.87
C THR A 46 3.89 -0.44 11.56
N ASN A 47 3.19 -1.29 10.81
CA ASN A 47 2.24 -2.27 11.35
C ASN A 47 2.18 -3.56 10.51
N PRO A 48 3.14 -4.49 10.66
CA PRO A 48 3.20 -5.71 9.86
C PRO A 48 1.96 -6.62 10.01
N GLU A 49 1.39 -6.69 11.22
CA GLU A 49 0.20 -7.50 11.51
C GLU A 49 -1.05 -6.91 10.85
N GLY A 50 -1.27 -5.60 11.01
CA GLY A 50 -2.38 -4.90 10.36
C GLY A 50 -2.28 -4.94 8.83
N PHE A 51 -1.07 -4.81 8.29
CA PHE A 51 -0.83 -4.97 6.85
C PHE A 51 -1.15 -6.39 6.38
N ALA A 52 -0.76 -7.41 7.15
CA ALA A 52 -1.04 -8.80 6.79
C ALA A 52 -2.56 -9.05 6.68
N LEU A 53 -3.32 -8.66 7.70
CA LEU A 53 -4.78 -8.74 7.71
C LEU A 53 -5.42 -7.97 6.56
N ALA A 54 -4.92 -6.75 6.28
CA ALA A 54 -5.41 -5.95 5.17
C ALA A 54 -5.23 -6.67 3.82
N THR A 55 -4.05 -7.25 3.59
CA THR A 55 -3.75 -7.91 2.31
C THR A 55 -4.51 -9.20 2.04
N GLU A 56 -5.02 -9.89 3.07
CA GLU A 56 -5.78 -11.14 2.89
C GLU A 56 -7.10 -10.93 2.15
N SER A 57 -7.75 -9.79 2.37
CA SER A 57 -9.05 -9.47 1.76
C SER A 57 -8.95 -8.69 0.45
N LEU A 58 -7.78 -8.09 0.18
CA LEU A 58 -7.56 -7.24 -1.00
C LEU A 58 -7.23 -8.07 -2.23
N GLN A 59 -8.25 -8.31 -3.04
CA GLN A 59 -8.14 -9.00 -4.32
C GLN A 59 -9.05 -8.37 -5.38
N GLY A 60 -8.70 -8.58 -6.65
CA GLY A 60 -9.59 -8.31 -7.76
C GLY A 60 -10.53 -9.48 -8.00
N ARG A 61 -11.53 -9.29 -8.86
CA ARG A 61 -12.49 -10.35 -9.25
C ARG A 61 -11.81 -11.66 -9.68
N THR A 62 -10.68 -11.55 -10.37
CA THR A 62 -9.94 -12.69 -10.93
C THR A 62 -8.44 -12.62 -10.66
N ARG A 63 -7.99 -11.72 -9.79
CA ARG A 63 -6.55 -11.47 -9.59
C ARG A 63 -6.24 -11.37 -8.11
N VAL A 64 -5.25 -12.13 -7.67
CA VAL A 64 -4.58 -11.93 -6.38
C VAL A 64 -3.70 -10.69 -6.49
N TYR A 65 -3.82 -9.75 -5.55
CA TYR A 65 -3.05 -8.51 -5.58
C TYR A 65 -1.73 -8.63 -4.84
N PHE A 66 -1.73 -9.29 -3.68
CA PHE A 66 -0.59 -9.44 -2.79
C PHE A 66 -0.29 -10.93 -2.53
N ALA A 67 0.98 -11.28 -2.44
CA ALA A 67 1.42 -12.62 -2.05
C ALA A 67 2.77 -12.56 -1.32
N ARG A 68 3.20 -13.69 -0.74
CA ARG A 68 4.53 -13.81 -0.09
C ARG A 68 5.63 -14.24 -1.05
N ASP A 69 5.28 -14.60 -2.28
CA ASP A 69 6.19 -14.99 -3.35
C ASP A 69 5.68 -14.49 -4.71
N GLU A 70 6.59 -14.32 -5.66
CA GLU A 70 6.28 -13.87 -7.01
C GLU A 70 5.42 -14.88 -7.79
N GLY A 71 5.68 -16.17 -7.60
CA GLY A 71 5.06 -17.27 -8.35
C GLY A 71 3.55 -17.29 -8.18
N THR A 72 3.05 -17.09 -6.95
CA THR A 72 1.62 -16.99 -6.65
C THR A 72 0.93 -15.91 -7.50
N LEU A 73 1.56 -14.75 -7.70
CA LEU A 73 0.99 -13.65 -8.49
C LEU A 73 1.07 -13.89 -10.01
N LEU A 74 2.07 -14.64 -10.46
CA LEU A 74 2.19 -15.06 -11.86
C LEU A 74 1.17 -16.14 -12.22
N MET A 75 0.93 -17.10 -11.34
CA MET A 75 -0.08 -18.15 -11.53
C MET A 75 -1.51 -17.60 -11.51
N ALA A 76 -1.77 -16.60 -10.66
CA ALA A 76 -3.09 -15.99 -10.52
C ALA A 76 -3.46 -15.05 -11.68
N GLY A 77 -2.54 -14.74 -12.62
CA GLY A 77 -2.88 -13.94 -13.79
C GLY A 77 -1.73 -13.67 -14.73
N ASN A 78 -2.01 -13.74 -16.04
CA ASN A 78 -1.05 -13.36 -17.07
C ASN A 78 -0.76 -11.85 -17.06
N HIS A 79 0.50 -11.49 -17.31
CA HIS A 79 0.99 -10.12 -17.41
C HIS A 79 0.76 -9.24 -16.16
N THR A 80 0.78 -9.79 -14.94
CA THR A 80 0.60 -9.03 -13.69
C THR A 80 1.78 -8.11 -13.33
N LYS A 81 2.95 -8.36 -13.92
CA LYS A 81 4.24 -7.69 -13.62
C LYS A 81 4.43 -7.51 -12.10
N PRO A 82 4.54 -8.61 -11.33
CA PRO A 82 4.78 -8.51 -9.89
C PRO A 82 6.03 -7.69 -9.58
N LYS A 83 6.02 -6.99 -8.45
CA LYS A 83 7.22 -6.42 -7.85
C LYS A 83 7.23 -6.73 -6.37
N GLN A 84 8.41 -7.01 -5.82
CA GLN A 84 8.59 -7.05 -4.38
C GLN A 84 8.39 -5.64 -3.81
N ILE A 85 7.66 -5.56 -2.70
CA ILE A 85 7.55 -4.33 -1.93
C ILE A 85 8.86 -4.19 -1.11
N PRO A 86 9.63 -3.10 -1.28
CA PRO A 86 10.94 -2.94 -0.66
C PRO A 86 10.92 -3.19 0.86
N ASP A 87 11.94 -3.90 1.35
CA ASP A 87 12.11 -4.27 2.76
C ASP A 87 10.94 -5.06 3.38
N THR A 88 10.19 -5.80 2.55
CA THR A 88 9.09 -6.64 3.02
C THR A 88 9.14 -8.05 2.40
N PRO A 89 8.50 -9.03 3.05
CA PRO A 89 8.27 -10.35 2.47
C PRO A 89 7.07 -10.40 1.49
N TYR A 90 6.54 -9.24 1.06
CA TYR A 90 5.37 -9.18 0.19
C TYR A 90 5.73 -8.79 -1.23
N TRP A 91 4.99 -9.37 -2.16
CA TRP A 91 4.93 -9.02 -3.57
C TRP A 91 3.59 -8.41 -3.90
N VAL A 92 3.55 -7.52 -4.88
CA VAL A 92 2.32 -6.88 -5.37
C VAL A 92 2.29 -6.83 -6.89
N ILE A 93 1.11 -7.00 -7.49
CA ILE A 93 0.95 -6.80 -8.93
C ILE A 93 1.12 -5.31 -9.30
N THR A 94 1.86 -5.00 -10.37
CA THR A 94 2.10 -3.60 -10.75
C THR A 94 1.58 -3.21 -12.13
N ASN A 95 1.16 -4.17 -12.95
CA ASN A 95 0.50 -3.91 -14.23
C ASN A 95 -0.97 -3.50 -14.04
N THR A 96 -1.16 -2.32 -13.46
CA THR A 96 -2.44 -1.71 -13.12
C THR A 96 -2.38 -0.21 -13.41
N ASN A 97 -3.51 0.44 -13.70
CA ASN A 97 -3.55 1.90 -13.83
C ASN A 97 -3.47 2.59 -12.44
N SER A 98 -3.25 3.91 -12.42
CA SER A 98 -3.11 4.68 -11.18
C SER A 98 -4.33 4.58 -10.27
N GLY A 99 -5.55 4.61 -10.84
CA GLY A 99 -6.78 4.43 -10.06
C GLY A 99 -6.85 3.08 -9.36
N ARG A 100 -6.41 2.00 -10.02
CA ARG A 100 -6.36 0.66 -9.40
C ARG A 100 -5.28 0.56 -8.32
N LYS A 101 -4.13 1.22 -8.50
CA LYS A 101 -3.11 1.34 -7.44
C LYS A 101 -3.69 2.06 -6.23
N MET A 102 -4.44 3.14 -6.47
CA MET A 102 -5.10 3.88 -5.40
C MET A 102 -6.13 3.03 -4.66
N LEU A 103 -6.97 2.27 -5.37
CA LEU A 103 -7.94 1.37 -4.71
C LEU A 103 -7.26 0.32 -3.83
N MET A 104 -6.08 -0.18 -4.22
CA MET A 104 -5.29 -1.08 -3.36
C MET A 104 -4.77 -0.37 -2.11
N LEU A 105 -4.28 0.86 -2.25
CA LEU A 105 -3.82 1.67 -1.11
C LEU A 105 -4.98 2.02 -0.17
N GLU A 106 -6.08 2.52 -0.72
CA GLU A 106 -7.31 2.89 0.01
C GLU A 106 -7.82 1.71 0.84
N GLY A 107 -8.01 0.54 0.21
CA GLY A 107 -8.47 -0.65 0.93
C GLY A 107 -7.50 -1.09 2.02
N ALA A 108 -6.19 -0.98 1.80
CA ALA A 108 -5.20 -1.31 2.83
C ALA A 108 -5.25 -0.31 3.99
N MET A 109 -5.27 0.99 3.69
CA MET A 109 -5.31 2.07 4.68
C MET A 109 -6.60 2.04 5.51
N GLN A 110 -7.75 1.80 4.89
CA GLN A 110 -9.04 1.65 5.56
C GLN A 110 -9.07 0.41 6.47
N SER A 111 -8.56 -0.73 6.00
CA SER A 111 -8.44 -1.94 6.83
C SER A 111 -7.48 -1.76 8.00
N MET A 112 -6.51 -0.85 7.87
CA MET A 112 -5.59 -0.46 8.94
C MET A 112 -6.11 0.72 9.78
N HIS A 113 -7.37 1.12 9.58
CA HIS A 113 -8.07 2.18 10.31
C HIS A 113 -7.41 3.57 10.23
N LEU A 114 -6.70 3.85 9.14
CA LEU A 114 -6.12 5.18 8.94
C LEU A 114 -7.21 6.22 8.64
N PRO A 115 -7.02 7.50 9.04
CA PRO A 115 -8.00 8.55 8.83
C PRO A 115 -8.30 8.81 7.35
N GLU A 116 -9.56 9.08 7.04
CA GLU A 116 -10.03 9.38 5.67
C GLU A 116 -9.29 10.59 5.05
N GLU A 117 -8.99 11.62 5.84
CA GLU A 117 -8.24 12.79 5.38
C GLU A 117 -6.86 12.41 4.83
N LEU A 118 -6.16 11.49 5.49
CA LEU A 118 -4.86 11.00 5.03
C LEU A 118 -5.01 10.16 3.76
N ILE A 119 -6.08 9.39 3.64
CA ILE A 119 -6.39 8.60 2.43
C ILE A 119 -6.63 9.54 1.24
N GLU A 120 -7.38 10.63 1.43
CA GLU A 120 -7.61 11.65 0.40
C GLU A 120 -6.32 12.38 -0.01
N GLN A 121 -5.44 12.68 0.95
CA GLN A 121 -4.11 13.20 0.63
C GLN A 121 -3.32 12.23 -0.26
N VAL A 122 -3.31 10.94 0.07
CA VAL A 122 -2.68 9.91 -0.77
C VAL A 122 -3.35 9.84 -2.15
N ARG A 123 -4.69 9.91 -2.22
CA ARG A 123 -5.47 9.87 -3.46
C ARG A 123 -5.02 10.92 -4.48
N SER A 124 -4.69 12.12 -4.02
CA SER A 124 -4.23 13.22 -4.89
C SER A 124 -2.98 12.89 -5.72
N TYR A 125 -2.16 11.91 -5.32
CA TYR A 125 -0.97 11.47 -6.04
C TYR A 125 -1.23 10.35 -7.08
N PHE A 126 -2.47 9.87 -7.18
CA PHE A 126 -2.88 8.76 -8.06
C PHE A 126 -4.11 9.05 -8.90
N THR A 127 -4.69 10.25 -8.81
CA THR A 127 -5.67 10.74 -9.79
C THR A 127 -5.01 10.78 -11.17
N ALA A 128 -5.70 10.27 -12.18
CA ALA A 128 -5.20 10.26 -13.54
C ALA A 128 -5.13 11.69 -14.07
N ASN A 129 -4.00 12.06 -14.68
CA ASN A 129 -4.03 12.99 -15.81
C ASN A 129 -4.51 12.24 -17.05
#